data_AF-A0A0V8QDL2-F1
#
_entry.id   AF-A0A0V8QDL2-F1
#
_cell.length_a   1.000
_cell.length_b   1.000
_cell.length_c   1.000
_cell.angle_alpha   90.00
_cell.angle_beta   90.00
_cell.angle_gamma   90.00
#
_symmetry.space_group_name_H-M   'P 1'
#
loop_
_entity.id
_entity.type
_entity.pdbx_description
1 polymer ?
#
loop_
_entity_poly.entity_id
_entity_poly.type
_entity_poly.pdbx_seq_one_letter_code
_entity_poly.pdbx_strand_id
1 'polypeptide(L)'
;MEKKNIDWANLGFGYQKTDMRYVSNYKNGVWDGGGLTEDDKVVINECAGVLQYAQTCFEGLKAYTTEDGHIVTFRPDLNAKRMADSAKRLQMPVFPEERFIEAVERVVAANEAYVPPYGSGATMYIRPYMFGTNPVIGVKPADEYQFRIFTTPVGPYFKGGVKPLTLRVCDYDRAAPKGTGHIKAGLNYAMSLYAIVTAHEEGFDENMYLDAATRTKVEETGGANFIFITKDNKLVTPKSSSILPSITRRSLMTVAKDYLGMECEEREVYFDEIKDFAECGLCGTAAVISPVGKIVDHGKEICFPSGMTKMGPVTKKLYDTLTGIQMGRIEAPEGWIKVIK
;
A
#
# COMPACT_ATOMS: atom_id res chain seq x y z
N MET A 1 22.14 16.56 9.35
CA MET A 1 21.85 16.04 10.71
C MET A 1 22.42 14.63 10.84
N GLU A 2 22.87 14.24 12.04
CA GLU A 2 23.33 12.88 12.32
C GLU A 2 22.14 11.89 12.28
N LYS A 3 22.31 10.73 11.62
CA LYS A 3 21.27 9.70 11.55
C LYS A 3 21.16 8.98 12.89
N LYS A 4 19.95 8.51 13.23
CA LYS A 4 19.75 7.69 14.44
C LYS A 4 20.58 6.40 14.32
N ASN A 5 21.14 5.93 15.43
CA ASN A 5 21.89 4.68 15.48
C ASN A 5 20.93 3.47 15.40
N ILE A 6 20.56 3.09 14.18
CA ILE A 6 19.63 2.01 13.86
C ILE A 6 20.33 1.01 12.93
N ASP A 7 20.12 -0.28 13.17
CA ASP A 7 20.58 -1.35 12.27
C ASP A 7 19.70 -1.43 11.02
N TRP A 8 19.94 -0.52 10.07
CA TRP A 8 19.13 -0.34 8.87
C TRP A 8 19.00 -1.62 8.02
N ALA A 9 20.04 -2.47 7.99
CA ALA A 9 20.08 -3.67 7.18
C ALA A 9 19.20 -4.81 7.75
N ASN A 10 18.91 -4.77 9.04
CA ASN A 10 18.18 -5.82 9.75
C ASN A 10 16.79 -5.38 10.22
N LEU A 11 16.32 -4.21 9.79
CA LEU A 11 14.95 -3.75 10.05
C LEU A 11 13.92 -4.70 9.44
N GLY A 12 12.83 -4.94 10.18
CA GLY A 12 11.61 -5.56 9.66
C GLY A 12 10.60 -4.53 9.17
N PHE A 13 9.35 -4.95 9.01
CA PHE A 13 8.21 -4.05 8.77
C PHE A 13 7.36 -3.94 10.04
N GLY A 14 7.91 -3.27 11.06
CA GLY A 14 7.29 -3.12 12.38
C GLY A 14 7.22 -1.66 12.83
N TYR A 15 6.37 -1.38 13.82
CA TYR A 15 6.30 -0.05 14.42
C TYR A 15 7.56 0.24 15.25
N GLN A 16 8.19 1.37 14.97
CA GLN A 16 9.21 1.98 15.81
C GLN A 16 8.82 3.43 16.06
N LYS A 17 8.83 3.82 17.33
CA LYS A 17 8.48 5.19 17.73
C LYS A 17 9.52 6.17 17.18
N THR A 18 9.11 7.04 16.27
CA THR A 18 9.85 8.26 15.88
C THR A 18 9.49 9.44 16.79
N ASP A 19 10.14 10.59 16.62
CA ASP A 19 10.04 11.72 17.54
C ASP A 19 8.71 12.48 17.38
N MET A 20 8.34 12.85 16.15
CA MET A 20 7.18 13.72 15.88
C MET A 20 6.09 13.04 15.05
N ARG A 21 4.84 13.45 15.25
CA ARG A 21 3.65 13.07 14.46
C ARG A 21 2.94 14.33 14.01
N TYR A 22 2.19 14.27 12.91
CA TYR A 22 1.22 15.32 12.57
C TYR A 22 -0.15 15.00 13.17
N VAL A 23 -0.88 16.01 13.63
CA VAL A 23 -2.28 15.92 14.06
C VAL A 23 -3.07 17.13 13.58
N SER A 24 -4.29 16.91 13.11
CA SER A 24 -5.28 17.96 12.86
C SER A 24 -6.67 17.44 13.24
N ASN A 25 -7.47 18.29 13.89
CA ASN A 25 -8.80 17.93 14.37
C ASN A 25 -9.87 18.62 13.51
N TYR A 26 -10.96 17.90 13.27
CA TYR A 26 -12.17 18.43 12.67
C TYR A 26 -13.25 18.57 13.74
N LYS A 27 -13.73 19.80 13.96
CA LYS A 27 -14.81 20.12 14.89
C LYS A 27 -15.63 21.27 14.32
N ASN A 28 -16.94 21.31 14.62
CA ASN A 28 -17.83 22.39 14.19
C ASN A 28 -17.78 22.68 12.68
N GLY A 29 -17.64 21.63 11.87
CA GLY A 29 -17.64 21.76 10.41
C GLY A 29 -16.29 22.16 9.77
N VAL A 30 -15.22 22.31 10.54
CA VAL A 30 -13.93 22.81 10.04
C VAL A 30 -12.74 22.02 10.57
N TRP A 31 -11.70 21.89 9.73
CA TRP A 31 -10.38 21.43 10.17
C TRP A 31 -9.61 22.56 10.83
N ASP A 32 -8.97 22.30 11.97
CA ASP A 32 -8.02 23.22 12.60
C ASP A 32 -6.75 23.41 11.72
N GLY A 33 -5.80 24.24 12.17
CA GLY A 33 -4.54 24.48 11.45
C GLY A 33 -3.59 23.27 11.41
N GLY A 34 -3.82 22.28 12.27
CA GLY A 34 -2.93 21.13 12.48
C GLY A 34 -1.54 21.50 13.01
N GLY A 35 -0.81 20.49 13.49
CA GLY A 35 0.49 20.69 14.12
C GLY A 35 1.27 19.40 14.33
N LEU A 36 2.53 19.57 14.72
CA LEU A 36 3.34 18.43 15.14
C LEU A 36 3.14 18.16 16.63
N THR A 37 3.23 16.90 17.03
CA THR A 37 3.14 16.45 18.42
C THR A 37 4.08 15.27 18.68
N GLU A 38 4.58 15.18 19.91
CA GLU A 38 5.38 14.05 20.41
C GLU A 38 4.50 12.90 20.93
N ASP A 39 3.21 13.16 21.17
CA ASP A 39 2.28 12.19 21.73
C ASP A 39 1.91 11.13 20.69
N ASP A 40 2.35 9.90 20.93
CA ASP A 40 2.04 8.72 20.14
C ASP A 40 0.73 8.03 20.57
N LYS A 41 0.06 8.55 21.60
CA LYS A 41 -1.22 8.04 22.08
C LYS A 41 -2.38 8.88 21.54
N VAL A 42 -3.52 8.23 21.44
CA VAL A 42 -4.81 8.85 21.08
C VAL A 42 -5.77 8.50 22.20
N VAL A 43 -6.26 9.51 22.91
CA VAL A 43 -7.28 9.36 23.96
C VAL A 43 -8.61 9.83 23.42
N ILE A 44 -9.58 8.92 23.33
CA ILE A 44 -10.93 9.16 22.81
C ILE A 44 -11.95 8.47 23.71
N ASN A 45 -13.22 8.87 23.60
CA ASN A 45 -14.31 8.23 24.32
C ASN A 45 -14.50 6.77 23.81
N GLU A 46 -14.84 5.84 24.70
CA GLU A 46 -15.06 4.43 24.34
C GLU A 46 -16.17 4.22 23.29
N CYS A 47 -17.13 5.14 23.24
CA CYS A 47 -18.22 5.15 22.27
C CYS A 47 -17.82 5.85 20.95
N ALA A 48 -16.54 6.16 20.72
CA ALA A 48 -16.11 6.83 19.49
C ALA A 48 -16.50 6.04 18.23
N GLY A 49 -16.93 6.75 17.18
CA GLY A 49 -17.40 6.11 15.94
C GLY A 49 -16.39 5.14 15.30
N VAL A 50 -15.09 5.38 15.47
CA VAL A 50 -14.05 4.43 15.03
C VAL A 50 -14.08 3.10 15.80
N LEU A 51 -14.35 3.13 17.11
CA LEU A 51 -14.33 1.95 17.97
C LEU A 51 -15.58 1.09 17.78
N GLN A 52 -16.72 1.71 17.46
CA GLN A 52 -18.00 1.03 17.32
C GLN A 52 -18.29 0.58 15.88
N TYR A 53 -17.95 1.39 14.88
CA TYR A 53 -18.37 1.18 13.48
C TYR A 53 -17.22 1.24 12.47
N ALA A 54 -15.96 1.19 12.91
CA ALA A 54 -14.79 1.22 12.06
C ALA A 54 -14.79 2.38 11.03
N GLN A 55 -15.33 3.54 11.40
CA GLN A 55 -15.33 4.74 10.54
C GLN A 55 -13.91 5.35 10.50
N THR A 56 -13.03 4.71 9.72
CA THR A 56 -11.62 5.05 9.57
C THR A 56 -11.09 4.70 8.18
N CYS A 57 -10.17 5.53 7.69
CA CYS A 57 -9.38 5.28 6.49
C CYS A 57 -7.92 5.66 6.71
N PHE A 58 -7.04 5.09 5.90
CA PHE A 58 -5.61 5.33 6.01
C PHE A 58 -4.91 5.31 4.66
N GLU A 59 -3.69 5.82 4.64
CA GLU A 59 -2.79 5.79 3.51
C GLU A 59 -1.45 5.16 3.84
N GLY A 60 -0.67 4.89 2.81
CA GLY A 60 0.65 4.31 2.95
C GLY A 60 1.57 4.74 1.82
N LEU A 61 2.61 5.47 2.19
CA LEU A 61 3.65 5.97 1.30
C LEU A 61 5.01 5.87 2.00
N LYS A 62 6.08 6.23 1.28
CA LYS A 62 7.46 6.13 1.77
C LYS A 62 8.22 7.42 1.53
N ALA A 63 9.21 7.65 2.38
CA ALA A 63 10.31 8.56 2.14
C ALA A 63 11.63 7.78 1.95
N TYR A 64 12.46 8.30 1.07
CA TYR A 64 13.71 7.71 0.60
C TYR A 64 14.81 8.75 0.68
N THR A 65 16.04 8.31 1.00
CA THR A 65 17.24 9.10 0.70
C THR A 65 17.70 8.70 -0.70
N THR A 66 17.79 9.66 -1.61
CA THR A 66 18.27 9.47 -2.99
C THR A 66 19.81 9.41 -3.03
N GLU A 67 20.37 9.03 -4.17
CA GLU A 67 21.82 8.91 -4.38
C GLU A 67 22.57 10.25 -4.19
N ASP A 68 21.93 11.36 -4.54
CA ASP A 68 22.43 12.73 -4.36
C ASP A 68 22.14 13.32 -2.97
N GLY A 69 21.58 12.53 -2.05
CA GLY A 69 21.38 12.89 -0.65
C GLY A 69 20.09 13.65 -0.34
N HIS A 70 19.20 13.86 -1.31
CA HIS A 70 17.88 14.42 -1.05
C HIS A 70 16.96 13.43 -0.34
N ILE A 71 16.04 13.94 0.48
CA ILE A 71 14.92 13.16 1.00
C ILE A 71 13.72 13.40 0.10
N VAL A 72 13.13 12.32 -0.41
CA VAL A 72 12.01 12.40 -1.34
C VAL A 72 10.87 11.48 -0.95
N THR A 73 9.66 11.80 -1.40
CA THR A 73 8.49 10.92 -1.32
C THR A 73 7.88 10.71 -2.71
N PHE A 74 7.29 9.53 -2.91
CA PHE A 74 6.77 9.07 -4.20
C PHE A 74 5.25 9.24 -4.29
N ARG A 75 4.81 10.07 -5.24
CA ARG A 75 3.40 10.32 -5.61
C ARG A 75 2.46 10.62 -4.42
N PRO A 76 2.83 11.52 -3.49
CA PRO A 76 1.97 11.84 -2.34
C PRO A 76 0.62 12.45 -2.76
N ASP A 77 0.56 13.08 -3.94
CA ASP A 77 -0.66 13.58 -4.58
C ASP A 77 -1.71 12.47 -4.78
N LEU A 78 -1.29 11.30 -5.27
CA LEU A 78 -2.20 10.19 -5.48
C LEU A 78 -2.67 9.57 -4.16
N ASN A 79 -1.85 9.61 -3.11
CA ASN A 79 -2.27 9.21 -1.76
C ASN A 79 -3.30 10.19 -1.20
N ALA A 80 -3.06 11.50 -1.33
CA ALA A 80 -3.99 12.54 -0.90
C ALA A 80 -5.36 12.37 -1.58
N LYS A 81 -5.37 12.21 -2.91
CA LYS A 81 -6.58 11.99 -3.70
C LYS A 81 -7.33 10.73 -3.28
N ARG A 82 -6.63 9.61 -3.07
CA ARG A 82 -7.26 8.33 -2.67
C ARG A 82 -7.81 8.38 -1.24
N MET A 83 -7.15 9.10 -0.32
CA MET A 83 -7.71 9.36 1.00
C MET A 83 -8.97 10.22 0.91
N ALA A 84 -8.98 11.27 0.08
CA ALA A 84 -10.17 12.09 -0.14
C ALA A 84 -11.35 11.27 -0.69
N ASP A 85 -11.10 10.36 -1.63
CA ASP A 85 -12.14 9.46 -2.17
C ASP A 85 -12.63 8.46 -1.11
N SER A 86 -11.72 7.93 -0.29
CA SER A 86 -12.06 7.05 0.83
C SER A 86 -12.93 7.76 1.87
N ALA A 87 -12.58 9.00 2.21
CA ALA A 87 -13.33 9.85 3.14
C ALA A 87 -14.76 10.10 2.66
N LYS A 88 -14.93 10.50 1.39
CA LYS A 88 -16.26 10.72 0.79
C LYS A 88 -17.14 9.47 0.88
N ARG A 89 -16.58 8.30 0.55
CA ARG A 89 -17.33 7.03 0.57
C ARG A 89 -17.75 6.61 1.98
N LEU A 90 -16.96 6.96 2.99
CA LEU A 90 -17.21 6.71 4.42
C LEU A 90 -18.00 7.83 5.12
N GLN A 91 -18.48 8.83 4.39
CA GLN A 91 -19.18 10.00 4.95
C GLN A 91 -18.33 10.73 6.01
N MET A 92 -17.02 10.87 5.74
CA MET A 92 -16.08 11.61 6.58
C MET A 92 -15.75 12.96 5.93
N PRO A 93 -15.38 13.99 6.70
CA PRO A 93 -14.89 15.25 6.14
C PRO A 93 -13.62 14.98 5.32
N VAL A 94 -13.56 15.56 4.12
CA VAL A 94 -12.37 15.45 3.28
C VAL A 94 -11.26 16.31 3.89
N PHE A 95 -10.10 15.71 4.16
CA PHE A 95 -8.90 16.46 4.49
C PHE A 95 -8.33 17.09 3.20
N PRO A 96 -8.03 18.41 3.17
CA PRO A 96 -7.58 19.06 1.94
C PRO A 96 -6.29 18.43 1.38
N GLU A 97 -6.26 18.15 0.08
CA GLU A 97 -5.17 17.40 -0.56
C GLU A 97 -3.82 18.12 -0.45
N GLU A 98 -3.79 19.43 -0.59
CA GLU A 98 -2.57 20.24 -0.41
C GLU A 98 -2.04 20.17 1.03
N ARG A 99 -2.95 20.25 2.02
CA ARG A 99 -2.59 20.11 3.44
C ARG A 99 -2.09 18.72 3.77
N PHE A 100 -2.56 17.67 3.07
CA PHE A 100 -2.03 16.32 3.23
C PHE A 100 -0.55 16.27 2.84
N ILE A 101 -0.20 16.85 1.69
CA ILE A 101 1.17 16.89 1.18
C ILE A 101 2.06 17.71 2.13
N GLU A 102 1.60 18.88 2.57
CA GLU A 102 2.31 19.70 3.57
C GLU A 102 2.54 18.92 4.89
N ALA A 103 1.53 18.20 5.38
CA ALA A 103 1.65 17.40 6.58
C ALA A 103 2.68 16.26 6.44
N VAL A 104 2.74 15.63 5.26
CA VAL A 104 3.77 14.64 4.92
C VAL A 104 5.17 15.28 4.94
N GLU A 105 5.35 16.44 4.32
CA GLU A 105 6.61 17.17 4.34
C GLU A 105 7.06 17.48 5.78
N ARG A 106 6.17 18.08 6.58
CA ARG A 106 6.46 18.49 7.95
C ARG A 106 6.83 17.30 8.84
N VAL A 107 6.10 16.19 8.77
CA VAL A 107 6.39 15.02 9.62
C VAL A 107 7.65 14.28 9.18
N VAL A 108 7.97 14.28 7.87
CA VAL A 108 9.21 13.67 7.39
C VAL A 108 10.42 14.52 7.77
N ALA A 109 10.35 15.84 7.55
CA ALA A 109 11.41 16.78 7.93
C ALA A 109 11.69 16.74 9.45
N ALA A 110 10.64 16.73 10.27
CA ALA A 110 10.77 16.62 11.73
C ALA A 110 11.35 15.29 12.21
N ASN A 111 11.42 14.28 11.34
CA ASN A 111 11.98 12.96 11.64
C ASN A 111 13.12 12.58 10.67
N GLU A 112 13.83 13.55 10.08
CA GLU A 112 14.83 13.30 9.03
C GLU A 112 15.96 12.35 9.46
N ALA A 113 16.29 12.32 10.75
CA ALA A 113 17.29 11.43 11.34
C ALA A 113 16.88 9.96 11.29
N TYR A 114 15.58 9.67 11.15
CA TYR A 114 15.01 8.32 10.99
C TYR A 114 14.88 7.88 9.54
N VAL A 115 15.06 8.78 8.56
CA VAL A 115 15.06 8.41 7.14
C VAL A 115 16.32 7.60 6.86
N PRO A 116 16.21 6.33 6.41
CA PRO A 116 17.39 5.48 6.24
C PRO A 116 18.37 6.05 5.20
N PRO A 117 19.68 5.79 5.37
CA PRO A 117 20.67 6.24 4.41
C PRO A 117 20.51 5.53 3.06
N TYR A 118 20.93 6.20 1.98
CA TYR A 118 21.00 5.59 0.64
C TYR A 118 21.84 4.31 0.67
N GLY A 119 21.49 3.34 -0.19
CA GLY A 119 22.16 2.05 -0.28
C GLY A 119 21.79 1.03 0.81
N SER A 120 21.11 1.44 1.89
CA SER A 120 20.68 0.50 2.96
C SER A 120 19.57 -0.47 2.54
N GLY A 121 18.81 -0.12 1.49
CA GLY A 121 17.58 -0.83 1.10
C GLY A 121 16.39 -0.61 2.03
N ALA A 122 16.58 0.04 3.18
CA ALA A 122 15.53 0.45 4.09
C ALA A 122 14.88 1.76 3.63
N THR A 123 13.66 2.02 4.10
CA THR A 123 12.90 3.24 3.80
C THR A 123 12.19 3.75 5.05
N MET A 124 11.76 5.01 5.07
CA MET A 124 10.84 5.48 6.12
C MET A 124 9.41 5.34 5.61
N TYR A 125 8.63 4.48 6.24
CA TYR A 125 7.21 4.36 5.94
C TYR A 125 6.41 5.46 6.64
N ILE A 126 5.46 6.03 5.92
CA ILE A 126 4.62 7.15 6.35
C ILE A 126 3.18 6.64 6.40
N ARG A 127 2.50 6.82 7.54
CA ARG A 127 1.12 6.36 7.79
C ARG A 127 0.21 7.54 8.09
N PRO A 128 -0.41 8.16 7.07
CA PRO A 128 -1.54 9.04 7.25
C PRO A 128 -2.80 8.23 7.58
N TYR A 129 -3.65 8.71 8.48
CA TYR A 129 -4.91 8.07 8.83
C TYR A 129 -5.91 9.07 9.40
N MET A 130 -7.19 8.75 9.25
CA MET A 130 -8.29 9.59 9.69
C MET A 130 -9.40 8.72 10.29
N PHE A 131 -10.00 9.18 11.39
CA PHE A 131 -10.99 8.41 12.13
C PHE A 131 -11.96 9.30 12.91
N GLY A 132 -13.20 8.83 13.11
CA GLY A 132 -14.23 9.53 13.90
C GLY A 132 -13.98 9.43 15.41
N THR A 133 -14.00 10.56 16.12
CA THR A 133 -13.51 10.66 17.52
C THR A 133 -14.59 10.90 18.57
N ASN A 134 -15.74 11.45 18.20
CA ASN A 134 -16.82 11.72 19.17
C ASN A 134 -17.69 10.48 19.43
N PRO A 135 -18.40 10.45 20.59
CA PRO A 135 -19.34 9.38 20.93
C PRO A 135 -20.46 9.21 19.89
N VAL A 136 -20.67 7.99 19.40
CA VAL A 136 -21.72 7.61 18.44
C VAL A 136 -22.22 6.20 18.77
N ILE A 137 -23.48 6.08 19.21
CA ILE A 137 -24.16 4.79 19.46
C ILE A 137 -25.30 4.49 18.47
N GLY A 138 -25.89 5.52 17.88
CA GLY A 138 -26.78 5.36 16.73
C GLY A 138 -25.94 5.26 15.48
N VAL A 139 -26.27 4.36 14.55
CA VAL A 139 -25.50 4.21 13.30
C VAL A 139 -25.67 5.46 12.44
N LYS A 140 -24.70 6.37 12.54
CA LYS A 140 -24.56 7.60 11.75
C LYS A 140 -23.07 7.98 11.63
N PRO A 141 -22.69 8.87 10.70
CA PRO A 141 -21.36 9.46 10.71
C PRO A 141 -21.05 10.18 12.03
N ALA A 142 -19.78 10.13 12.44
CA ALA A 142 -19.25 10.98 13.49
C ALA A 142 -19.37 12.48 13.12
N ASP A 143 -19.35 13.34 14.13
CA ASP A 143 -19.41 14.79 13.97
C ASP A 143 -18.01 15.43 14.14
N GLU A 144 -17.11 14.73 14.86
CA GLU A 144 -15.71 15.10 15.05
C GLU A 144 -14.79 14.02 14.52
N TYR A 145 -13.67 14.45 13.94
CA TYR A 145 -12.67 13.56 13.35
C TYR A 145 -11.27 14.03 13.70
N GLN A 146 -10.30 13.11 13.61
CA GLN A 146 -8.89 13.45 13.71
C GLN A 146 -8.14 12.85 12.52
N PHE A 147 -7.35 13.68 11.85
CA PHE A 147 -6.36 13.27 10.86
C PHE A 147 -4.98 13.28 11.53
N ARG A 148 -4.21 12.21 11.33
CA ARG A 148 -2.87 12.07 11.88
C ARG A 148 -1.90 11.47 10.87
N ILE A 149 -0.62 11.76 11.05
CA ILE A 149 0.47 11.06 10.36
C ILE A 149 1.53 10.66 11.36
N PHE A 150 1.93 9.40 11.37
CA PHE A 150 3.17 8.95 11.99
C PHE A 150 4.11 8.33 10.96
N THR A 151 5.37 8.21 11.33
CA THR A 151 6.42 7.60 10.51
C THR A 151 7.08 6.44 11.26
N THR A 152 7.63 5.48 10.52
CA THR A 152 8.43 4.39 11.08
C THR A 152 9.47 3.94 10.07
N PRO A 153 10.76 3.79 10.42
CA PRO A 153 11.73 3.16 9.55
C PRO A 153 11.35 1.68 9.34
N VAL A 154 11.45 1.21 8.10
CA VAL A 154 11.16 -0.17 7.71
C VAL A 154 12.26 -0.70 6.82
N GLY A 155 12.58 -1.98 6.97
CA GLY A 155 13.71 -2.59 6.29
C GLY A 155 13.45 -3.01 4.85
N PRO A 156 14.50 -3.56 4.20
CA PRO A 156 14.39 -4.13 2.88
C PRO A 156 13.49 -5.38 2.91
N TYR A 157 12.47 -5.41 2.05
CA TYR A 157 11.50 -6.51 2.00
C TYR A 157 12.13 -7.87 1.58
N PHE A 158 13.25 -7.83 0.85
CA PHE A 158 13.89 -9.01 0.24
C PHE A 158 15.32 -9.25 0.72
N LYS A 159 15.52 -9.14 2.04
CA LYS A 159 16.82 -9.39 2.66
C LYS A 159 17.29 -10.82 2.34
N GLY A 160 18.43 -10.95 1.65
CA GLY A 160 18.99 -12.24 1.25
C GLY A 160 18.49 -12.81 -0.09
N GLY A 161 17.66 -12.05 -0.82
CA GLY A 161 17.12 -12.44 -2.12
C GLY A 161 15.59 -12.46 -2.16
N VAL A 162 15.04 -12.34 -3.36
CA VAL A 162 13.59 -12.36 -3.56
C VAL A 162 13.13 -13.81 -3.76
N LYS A 163 12.57 -14.42 -2.71
CA LYS A 163 11.92 -15.73 -2.82
C LYS A 163 10.49 -15.53 -3.36
N PRO A 164 10.11 -16.15 -4.50
CA PRO A 164 8.73 -16.15 -4.97
C PRO A 164 7.75 -16.77 -3.98
N LEU A 165 6.57 -16.19 -3.91
CA LEU A 165 5.50 -16.54 -2.99
C LEU A 165 4.70 -17.75 -3.51
N THR A 166 4.16 -18.51 -2.55
CA THR A 166 3.14 -19.53 -2.74
C THR A 166 1.82 -18.99 -2.22
N LEU A 167 0.84 -18.81 -3.11
CA LEU A 167 -0.48 -18.29 -2.73
C LEU A 167 -1.53 -19.40 -2.66
N ARG A 168 -2.56 -19.23 -1.83
CA ARG A 168 -3.74 -20.08 -1.82
C ARG A 168 -4.98 -19.33 -2.28
N VAL A 169 -5.80 -19.93 -3.14
CA VAL A 169 -7.16 -19.43 -3.44
C VAL A 169 -8.02 -19.53 -2.19
N CYS A 170 -8.60 -18.40 -1.78
CA CYS A 170 -9.35 -18.29 -0.53
C CYS A 170 -10.86 -18.44 -0.74
N ASP A 171 -11.53 -19.12 0.19
CA ASP A 171 -13.00 -19.31 0.21
C ASP A 171 -13.77 -18.10 0.74
N TYR A 172 -13.07 -17.12 1.28
CA TYR A 172 -13.66 -15.88 1.79
C TYR A 172 -13.56 -14.77 0.76
N ASP A 173 -14.43 -13.78 0.90
CA ASP A 173 -14.44 -12.60 0.05
C ASP A 173 -13.77 -11.43 0.77
N ARG A 174 -12.89 -10.74 0.06
CA ARG A 174 -12.30 -9.51 0.59
C ARG A 174 -13.32 -8.39 0.70
N ALA A 175 -14.13 -8.20 -0.33
CA ALA A 175 -15.15 -7.18 -0.39
C ALA A 175 -16.32 -7.61 -1.27
N ALA A 176 -17.54 -7.22 -0.88
CA ALA A 176 -18.70 -7.39 -1.74
C ALA A 176 -18.58 -6.55 -3.03
N PRO A 177 -19.23 -6.94 -4.15
CA PRO A 177 -19.08 -6.26 -5.44
C PRO A 177 -19.45 -4.77 -5.44
N LYS A 178 -20.40 -4.38 -4.56
CA LYS A 178 -20.84 -2.99 -4.33
C LYS A 178 -20.46 -2.47 -2.95
N GLY A 179 -19.47 -3.09 -2.33
CA GLY A 179 -18.99 -2.77 -1.00
C GLY A 179 -17.96 -1.63 -1.00
N THR A 180 -16.90 -1.83 -0.22
CA THR A 180 -15.87 -0.84 0.09
C THR A 180 -14.50 -1.22 -0.45
N GLY A 181 -14.36 -2.27 -1.24
CA GLY A 181 -13.05 -2.78 -1.68
C GLY A 181 -12.18 -1.73 -2.38
N HIS A 182 -12.78 -0.83 -3.16
CA HIS A 182 -12.12 0.28 -3.86
C HIS A 182 -11.63 1.45 -2.98
N ILE A 183 -11.88 1.42 -1.67
CA ILE A 183 -11.39 2.45 -0.73
C ILE A 183 -10.43 1.89 0.31
N LYS A 184 -9.55 2.72 0.84
CA LYS A 184 -8.53 2.30 1.81
C LYS A 184 -9.03 2.47 3.26
N ALA A 185 -10.11 1.75 3.57
CA ALA A 185 -10.77 1.77 4.88
C ALA A 185 -10.19 0.73 5.85
N GLY A 186 -10.29 0.94 7.17
CA GLY A 186 -9.86 -0.05 8.16
C GLY A 186 -10.69 -1.35 8.15
N LEU A 187 -12.01 -1.23 8.00
CA LEU A 187 -12.96 -2.36 7.99
C LEU A 187 -12.60 -3.44 6.97
N ASN A 188 -12.05 -2.98 5.86
CA ASN A 188 -11.63 -3.77 4.72
C ASN A 188 -10.49 -4.74 5.11
N TYR A 189 -9.55 -4.29 5.93
CA TYR A 189 -8.46 -5.12 6.43
C TYR A 189 -8.92 -6.03 7.57
N ALA A 190 -9.82 -5.54 8.44
CA ALA A 190 -10.39 -6.36 9.51
C ALA A 190 -11.08 -7.63 8.97
N MET A 191 -11.86 -7.50 7.89
CA MET A 191 -12.51 -8.64 7.24
C MET A 191 -11.52 -9.62 6.58
N SER A 192 -10.34 -9.16 6.18
CA SER A 192 -9.32 -10.04 5.57
C SER A 192 -8.49 -10.85 6.57
N LEU A 193 -8.53 -10.53 7.88
CA LEU A 193 -7.63 -11.12 8.86
C LEU A 193 -7.76 -12.64 8.96
N TYR A 194 -8.99 -13.16 8.95
CA TYR A 194 -9.20 -14.60 9.05
C TYR A 194 -8.57 -15.35 7.87
N ALA A 195 -8.84 -14.90 6.64
CA ALA A 195 -8.33 -15.50 5.42
C ALA A 195 -6.80 -15.54 5.36
N ILE A 196 -6.11 -14.47 5.79
CA ILE A 196 -4.64 -14.47 5.80
C ILE A 196 -4.06 -15.33 6.92
N VAL A 197 -4.64 -15.30 8.12
CA VAL A 197 -4.18 -16.16 9.22
C VAL A 197 -4.29 -17.63 8.83
N THR A 198 -5.44 -18.05 8.27
CA THR A 198 -5.62 -19.43 7.81
C THR A 198 -4.62 -19.80 6.70
N ALA A 199 -4.37 -18.91 5.73
CA ALA A 199 -3.38 -19.18 4.68
C ALA A 199 -1.98 -19.40 5.27
N HIS A 200 -1.56 -18.59 6.23
CA HIS A 200 -0.27 -18.73 6.93
C HIS A 200 -0.18 -20.01 7.76
N GLU A 201 -1.23 -20.36 8.51
CA GLU A 201 -1.29 -21.58 9.32
C GLU A 201 -1.18 -22.85 8.47
N GLU A 202 -1.67 -22.81 7.23
CA GLU A 202 -1.56 -23.90 6.25
C GLU A 202 -0.26 -23.88 5.44
N GLY A 203 0.65 -22.93 5.71
CA GLY A 203 1.98 -22.86 5.09
C GLY A 203 2.05 -22.11 3.76
N PHE A 204 1.02 -21.34 3.41
CA PHE A 204 1.04 -20.40 2.29
C PHE A 204 1.60 -19.04 2.71
N ASP A 205 2.15 -18.28 1.77
CA ASP A 205 2.69 -16.94 2.04
C ASP A 205 1.60 -15.85 2.03
N GLU A 206 0.54 -16.04 1.25
CA GLU A 206 -0.64 -15.16 1.17
C GLU A 206 -1.87 -15.90 0.62
N ASN A 207 -3.03 -15.26 0.71
CA ASN A 207 -4.25 -15.68 0.03
C ASN A 207 -4.37 -15.03 -1.36
N MET A 208 -5.25 -15.55 -2.20
CA MET A 208 -5.74 -14.94 -3.43
C MET A 208 -7.27 -14.85 -3.33
N TYR A 209 -7.81 -13.65 -3.51
CA TYR A 209 -9.23 -13.42 -3.63
C TYR A 209 -9.68 -13.47 -5.08
N LEU A 210 -10.81 -14.12 -5.30
CA LEU A 210 -11.58 -14.04 -6.53
C LEU A 210 -12.75 -13.08 -6.35
N ASP A 211 -13.40 -12.71 -7.44
CA ASP A 211 -14.58 -11.86 -7.40
C ASP A 211 -15.69 -12.50 -6.57
N ALA A 212 -16.24 -11.74 -5.63
CA ALA A 212 -17.22 -12.26 -4.67
C ALA A 212 -18.56 -12.72 -5.30
N ALA A 213 -18.86 -12.28 -6.52
CA ALA A 213 -20.13 -12.59 -7.18
C ALA A 213 -20.13 -13.96 -7.85
N THR A 214 -19.06 -14.28 -8.57
CA THR A 214 -18.98 -15.49 -9.41
C THR A 214 -17.82 -16.40 -9.06
N ARG A 215 -16.82 -15.90 -8.33
CA ARG A 215 -15.58 -16.62 -8.00
C ARG A 215 -14.88 -17.16 -9.24
N THR A 216 -14.91 -16.41 -10.34
CA THR A 216 -14.29 -16.80 -11.62
C THR A 216 -13.17 -15.88 -12.06
N LYS A 217 -13.03 -14.70 -11.45
CA LYS A 217 -12.06 -13.67 -11.83
C LYS A 217 -11.15 -13.32 -10.66
N VAL A 218 -9.86 -13.16 -10.93
CA VAL A 218 -8.88 -12.75 -9.93
C VAL A 218 -9.09 -11.28 -9.57
N GLU A 219 -9.00 -10.95 -8.28
CA GLU A 219 -9.05 -9.56 -7.81
C GLU A 219 -7.73 -9.10 -7.18
N GLU A 220 -7.53 -9.44 -5.91
CA GLU A 220 -6.42 -8.97 -5.07
C GLU A 220 -6.03 -10.06 -4.08
N THR A 221 -5.04 -9.73 -3.25
CA THR A 221 -4.58 -10.51 -2.10
C THR A 221 -4.43 -9.54 -0.93
N GLY A 222 -4.54 -10.03 0.31
CA GLY A 222 -4.32 -9.29 1.56
C GLY A 222 -4.40 -7.75 1.44
N GLY A 223 -3.25 -7.12 1.14
CA GLY A 223 -3.13 -5.68 0.86
C GLY A 223 -2.39 -5.29 -0.43
N ALA A 224 -2.33 -6.15 -1.44
CA ALA A 224 -1.58 -5.92 -2.70
C ALA A 224 -2.40 -6.30 -3.95
N ASN A 225 -2.00 -5.74 -5.10
CA ASN A 225 -2.62 -6.02 -6.40
C ASN A 225 -1.84 -7.05 -7.20
N PHE A 226 -2.54 -7.84 -7.99
CA PHE A 226 -1.92 -8.71 -8.96
C PHE A 226 -1.43 -7.96 -10.20
N ILE A 227 -0.26 -8.38 -10.67
CA ILE A 227 0.22 -8.15 -12.03
C ILE A 227 0.61 -9.50 -12.63
N PHE A 228 0.36 -9.67 -13.92
CA PHE A 228 0.68 -10.86 -14.68
C PHE A 228 1.46 -10.48 -15.93
N ILE A 229 2.41 -11.31 -16.30
CA ILE A 229 3.18 -11.16 -17.54
C ILE A 229 2.80 -12.30 -18.47
N THR A 230 2.34 -11.98 -19.67
CA THR A 230 2.03 -12.99 -20.71
C THR A 230 3.32 -13.55 -21.32
N LYS A 231 3.22 -14.68 -22.04
CA LYS A 231 4.37 -15.31 -22.72
C LYS A 231 5.00 -14.43 -23.81
N ASP A 232 4.25 -13.46 -24.33
CA ASP A 232 4.68 -12.43 -25.28
C ASP A 232 5.04 -11.09 -24.60
N ASN A 233 5.27 -11.09 -23.28
CA ASN A 233 5.75 -9.95 -22.48
C ASN A 233 4.79 -8.76 -22.37
N LYS A 234 3.47 -8.97 -22.41
CA LYS A 234 2.49 -7.95 -22.05
C LYS A 234 2.27 -7.92 -20.53
N LEU A 235 2.07 -6.73 -19.98
CA LEU A 235 1.67 -6.55 -18.59
C LEU A 235 0.13 -6.55 -18.49
N VAL A 236 -0.44 -7.49 -17.76
CA VAL A 236 -1.88 -7.59 -17.51
C VAL A 236 -2.15 -7.38 -16.03
N THR A 237 -3.19 -6.63 -15.69
CA THR A 237 -3.64 -6.48 -14.30
C THR A 237 -5.17 -6.52 -14.19
N PRO A 238 -5.72 -7.11 -13.11
CA PRO A 238 -7.17 -7.20 -12.95
C PRO A 238 -7.88 -5.85 -12.85
N LYS A 239 -9.01 -5.74 -13.55
CA LYS A 239 -9.95 -4.63 -13.49
C LYS A 239 -11.24 -5.06 -12.79
N SER A 240 -11.53 -4.44 -11.64
CA SER A 240 -12.80 -4.62 -10.93
C SER A 240 -13.10 -3.40 -10.04
N SER A 241 -14.38 -3.17 -9.75
CA SER A 241 -14.85 -2.13 -8.84
C SER A 241 -14.66 -2.46 -7.35
N SER A 242 -14.29 -3.69 -7.01
CA SER A 242 -13.96 -4.14 -5.65
C SER A 242 -12.46 -4.09 -5.35
N ILE A 243 -11.63 -3.76 -6.33
CA ILE A 243 -10.17 -3.70 -6.22
C ILE A 243 -9.74 -2.31 -5.76
N LEU A 244 -8.78 -2.24 -4.84
CA LEU A 244 -8.16 -0.99 -4.41
C LEU A 244 -7.38 -0.38 -5.59
N PRO A 245 -7.61 0.88 -5.97
CA PRO A 245 -6.81 1.56 -6.99
C PRO A 245 -5.38 1.83 -6.50
N SER A 246 -4.51 0.82 -6.62
CA SER A 246 -3.12 0.91 -6.17
C SER A 246 -2.32 1.94 -6.97
N ILE A 247 -1.53 2.72 -6.22
CA ILE A 247 -0.59 3.69 -6.78
C ILE A 247 0.56 2.95 -7.45
N THR A 248 1.08 1.89 -6.80
CA THR A 248 2.14 1.05 -7.36
C THR A 248 1.70 0.39 -8.66
N ARG A 249 0.50 -0.22 -8.70
CA ARG A 249 -0.06 -0.83 -9.93
C ARG A 249 -0.12 0.19 -11.07
N ARG A 250 -0.72 1.35 -10.82
CA ARG A 250 -0.82 2.43 -11.81
C ARG A 250 0.56 2.91 -12.29
N SER A 251 1.51 3.08 -11.38
CA SER A 251 2.89 3.45 -11.75
C SER A 251 3.58 2.36 -12.57
N LEU A 252 3.36 1.08 -12.27
CA LEU A 252 3.92 -0.03 -13.04
C LEU A 252 3.36 -0.09 -14.46
N MET A 253 2.07 0.22 -14.66
CA MET A 253 1.49 0.34 -16.01
C MET A 253 2.17 1.45 -16.83
N THR A 254 2.43 2.61 -16.21
CA THR A 254 3.21 3.68 -16.86
C THR A 254 4.64 3.26 -17.15
N VAL A 255 5.33 2.64 -16.17
CA VAL A 255 6.72 2.15 -16.35
C VAL A 255 6.81 1.13 -17.47
N ALA A 256 5.91 0.15 -17.49
CA ALA A 256 5.86 -0.88 -18.52
C ALA A 256 5.72 -0.27 -19.92
N LYS A 257 4.76 0.65 -20.08
CA LYS A 257 4.47 1.30 -21.37
C LYS A 257 5.59 2.26 -21.80
N ASP A 258 5.93 3.22 -20.95
CA ASP A 258 6.69 4.40 -21.36
C ASP A 258 8.21 4.20 -21.22
N TYR A 259 8.66 3.31 -20.32
CA TYR A 259 10.09 3.05 -20.10
C TYR A 259 10.54 1.71 -20.69
N LEU A 260 9.67 0.71 -20.72
CA LEU A 260 10.00 -0.64 -21.19
C LEU A 260 9.40 -0.98 -22.56
N GLY A 261 8.54 -0.12 -23.12
CA GLY A 261 7.91 -0.33 -24.42
C GLY A 261 6.96 -1.52 -24.48
N MET A 262 6.40 -1.92 -23.34
CA MET A 262 5.51 -3.08 -23.22
C MET A 262 4.06 -2.70 -23.52
N GLU A 263 3.31 -3.62 -24.13
CA GLU A 263 1.85 -3.54 -24.14
C GLU A 263 1.29 -3.80 -22.74
N CYS A 264 0.22 -3.09 -22.39
CA CYS A 264 -0.38 -3.14 -21.07
C CYS A 264 -1.92 -3.26 -21.17
N GLU A 265 -2.50 -4.16 -20.38
CA GLU A 265 -3.96 -4.39 -20.32
C GLU A 265 -4.47 -4.31 -18.88
N GLU A 266 -5.48 -3.47 -18.64
CA GLU A 266 -6.30 -3.49 -17.42
C GLU A 266 -7.67 -4.05 -17.77
N ARG A 267 -7.88 -5.35 -17.49
CA ARG A 267 -9.07 -6.11 -17.89
C ARG A 267 -9.48 -7.11 -16.81
N GLU A 268 -10.66 -7.71 -16.97
CA GLU A 268 -11.00 -8.89 -16.16
C GLU A 268 -9.99 -10.00 -16.48
N VAL A 269 -9.48 -10.65 -15.43
CA VAL A 269 -8.58 -11.80 -15.52
C VAL A 269 -9.30 -12.99 -14.95
N TYR A 270 -9.64 -13.95 -15.81
CA TYR A 270 -10.29 -15.17 -15.37
C TYR A 270 -9.30 -16.08 -14.64
N PHE A 271 -9.79 -16.85 -13.67
CA PHE A 271 -8.94 -17.74 -12.89
C PHE A 271 -8.40 -18.91 -13.74
N ASP A 272 -9.14 -19.34 -14.76
CA ASP A 272 -8.77 -20.44 -15.64
C ASP A 272 -7.60 -20.13 -16.59
N GLU A 273 -7.41 -18.86 -16.97
CA GLU A 273 -6.29 -18.37 -17.78
C GLU A 273 -5.01 -18.16 -16.95
N ILE A 274 -5.04 -18.28 -15.62
CA ILE A 274 -3.86 -18.02 -14.77
C ILE A 274 -2.65 -18.89 -15.15
N LYS A 275 -2.92 -20.13 -15.56
CA LYS A 275 -1.91 -21.09 -16.04
C LYS A 275 -1.20 -20.66 -17.32
N ASP A 276 -1.73 -19.69 -18.05
CA ASP A 276 -1.22 -19.26 -19.36
C ASP A 276 -0.21 -18.11 -19.26
N PHE A 277 -0.13 -17.43 -18.11
CA PHE A 277 0.87 -16.40 -17.85
C PHE A 277 2.28 -16.97 -17.60
N ALA A 278 3.29 -16.21 -17.99
CA ALA A 278 4.70 -16.54 -17.80
C ALA A 278 5.23 -16.17 -16.40
N GLU A 279 4.77 -15.03 -15.87
CA GLU A 279 5.18 -14.52 -14.55
C GLU A 279 3.97 -13.94 -13.81
N CYS A 280 4.01 -13.95 -12.49
CA CYS A 280 3.02 -13.31 -11.63
C CYS A 280 3.73 -12.54 -10.51
N GLY A 281 3.15 -11.42 -10.09
CA GLY A 281 3.64 -10.62 -8.98
C GLY A 281 2.53 -9.94 -8.22
N LEU A 282 2.78 -9.68 -6.95
CA LEU A 282 1.98 -8.83 -6.08
C LEU A 282 2.64 -7.46 -5.97
N CYS A 283 1.92 -6.38 -6.23
CA CYS A 283 2.46 -5.03 -6.19
C CYS A 283 1.74 -4.13 -5.17
N GLY A 284 2.53 -3.29 -4.50
CA GLY A 284 2.05 -2.35 -3.47
C GLY A 284 3.20 -1.58 -2.81
N THR A 285 2.90 -0.54 -2.04
CA THR A 285 3.92 0.36 -1.45
C THR A 285 4.98 -0.39 -0.62
N ALA A 286 4.58 -1.43 0.13
CA ALA A 286 5.43 -2.10 1.09
C ALA A 286 6.59 -2.86 0.43
N ALA A 287 6.29 -3.77 -0.50
CA ALA A 287 7.28 -4.61 -1.18
C ALA A 287 7.67 -4.12 -2.58
N VAL A 288 6.97 -3.11 -3.11
CA VAL A 288 7.00 -2.69 -4.52
C VAL A 288 6.48 -3.79 -5.44
N ILE A 289 7.22 -4.90 -5.60
CA ILE A 289 6.76 -6.13 -6.25
C ILE A 289 7.30 -7.36 -5.51
N SER A 290 6.43 -8.26 -5.09
CA SER A 290 6.77 -9.61 -4.64
C SER A 290 6.41 -10.62 -5.74
N PRO A 291 7.35 -11.43 -6.25
CA PRO A 291 7.06 -12.41 -7.28
C PRO A 291 6.24 -13.56 -6.70
N VAL A 292 5.41 -14.17 -7.53
CA VAL A 292 4.61 -15.34 -7.19
C VAL A 292 5.08 -16.48 -8.07
N GLY A 293 5.48 -17.59 -7.46
CA GLY A 293 5.96 -18.75 -8.21
C GLY A 293 4.89 -19.83 -8.40
N LYS A 294 3.92 -19.93 -7.48
CA LYS A 294 2.75 -20.78 -7.68
C LYS A 294 1.51 -20.33 -6.90
N ILE A 295 0.35 -20.72 -7.40
CA ILE A 295 -0.97 -20.58 -6.75
C ILE A 295 -1.53 -21.98 -6.52
N VAL A 296 -2.13 -22.21 -5.35
CA VAL A 296 -2.76 -23.47 -4.98
C VAL A 296 -4.25 -23.26 -4.79
N ASP A 297 -5.04 -24.02 -5.54
CA ASP A 297 -6.49 -24.03 -5.47
C ASP A 297 -6.96 -25.39 -4.96
N HIS A 298 -7.32 -25.46 -3.68
CA HIS A 298 -7.86 -26.68 -3.06
C HIS A 298 -7.02 -27.94 -3.33
N GLY A 299 -5.69 -27.81 -3.25
CA GLY A 299 -4.73 -28.90 -3.49
C GLY A 299 -4.24 -29.01 -4.95
N LYS A 300 -4.83 -28.27 -5.89
CA LYS A 300 -4.34 -28.18 -7.27
C LYS A 300 -3.33 -27.05 -7.41
N GLU A 301 -2.12 -27.38 -7.82
CA GLU A 301 -1.06 -26.39 -8.04
C GLU A 301 -1.11 -25.81 -9.47
N ILE A 302 -0.95 -24.50 -9.55
CA ILE A 302 -0.72 -23.73 -10.78
C ILE A 302 0.65 -23.07 -10.64
N CYS A 303 1.66 -23.63 -11.31
CA CYS A 303 3.03 -23.14 -11.24
C CYS A 303 3.33 -22.19 -12.40
N PHE A 304 3.88 -21.01 -12.09
CA PHE A 304 4.32 -20.07 -13.11
C PHE A 304 5.68 -20.52 -13.69
N PRO A 305 5.90 -20.37 -15.01
CA PRO A 305 7.19 -20.68 -15.64
C PRO A 305 8.41 -19.98 -15.01
N SER A 306 8.23 -18.81 -14.39
CA SER A 306 9.29 -18.11 -13.64
C SER A 306 9.84 -18.89 -12.45
N GLY A 307 9.10 -19.86 -11.91
CA GLY A 307 9.53 -20.76 -10.85
C GLY A 307 9.61 -20.13 -9.46
N MET A 308 10.24 -20.87 -8.53
CA MET A 308 10.28 -20.58 -7.08
C MET A 308 11.65 -20.08 -6.58
N THR A 309 12.59 -19.75 -7.47
CA THR A 309 13.99 -19.43 -7.07
C THR A 309 14.27 -17.94 -7.03
N LYS A 310 13.76 -17.18 -8.00
CA LYS A 310 14.00 -15.75 -8.15
C LYS A 310 12.84 -15.07 -8.86
N MET A 311 12.81 -13.75 -8.79
CA MET A 311 11.90 -12.92 -9.60
C MET A 311 12.12 -13.19 -11.10
N GLY A 312 11.02 -13.33 -11.85
CA GLY A 312 11.07 -13.47 -13.30
C GLY A 312 11.71 -12.25 -13.99
N PRO A 313 12.30 -12.43 -15.18
CA PRO A 313 13.06 -11.37 -15.84
C PRO A 313 12.26 -10.10 -16.14
N VAL A 314 10.98 -10.21 -16.53
CA VAL A 314 10.16 -9.04 -16.83
C VAL A 314 9.72 -8.34 -15.55
N THR A 315 9.27 -9.11 -14.56
CA THR A 315 8.92 -8.60 -13.22
C THR A 315 10.13 -7.89 -12.59
N LYS A 316 11.34 -8.41 -12.79
CA LYS A 316 12.58 -7.78 -12.31
C LYS A 316 12.85 -6.44 -12.98
N LYS A 317 12.70 -6.35 -14.31
CA LYS A 317 12.85 -5.07 -15.03
C LYS A 317 11.87 -4.02 -14.49
N LEU A 318 10.60 -4.40 -14.31
CA LEU A 318 9.58 -3.53 -13.73
C LEU A 318 9.95 -3.04 -12.32
N TYR A 319 10.42 -3.95 -11.46
CA TYR A 319 10.88 -3.64 -10.11
C TYR A 319 12.08 -2.69 -10.12
N ASP A 320 13.12 -3.01 -10.89
CA ASP A 320 14.36 -2.24 -10.97
C ASP A 320 14.09 -0.83 -11.50
N THR A 321 13.24 -0.69 -12.52
CA THR A 321 12.91 0.62 -13.10
C THR A 321 12.11 1.48 -12.12
N LEU A 322 11.05 0.94 -11.49
CA LEU A 322 10.24 1.71 -10.55
C LEU A 322 11.04 2.11 -9.30
N THR A 323 11.85 1.20 -8.76
CA THR A 323 12.72 1.53 -7.61
C THR A 323 13.86 2.47 -8.00
N GLY A 324 14.37 2.39 -9.23
CA GLY A 324 15.30 3.36 -9.80
C GLY A 324 14.73 4.76 -9.81
N ILE A 325 13.48 4.92 -10.23
CA ILE A 325 12.75 6.20 -10.19
C ILE A 325 12.58 6.69 -8.74
N GLN A 326 12.13 5.82 -7.83
CA GLN A 326 11.92 6.18 -6.42
C GLN A 326 13.19 6.64 -5.70
N MET A 327 14.35 6.13 -6.11
CA MET A 327 15.66 6.43 -5.50
C MET A 327 16.45 7.52 -6.26
N GLY A 328 15.88 8.11 -7.32
CA GLY A 328 16.54 9.15 -8.11
C GLY A 328 17.63 8.65 -9.08
N ARG A 329 17.71 7.34 -9.34
CA ARG A 329 18.67 6.74 -10.30
C ARG A 329 18.16 6.78 -11.75
N ILE A 330 16.86 6.87 -11.92
CA ILE A 330 16.18 6.98 -13.23
C ILE A 330 15.31 8.22 -13.17
N GLU A 331 15.31 9.00 -14.24
CA GLU A 331 14.49 10.20 -14.36
C GLU A 331 13.01 9.86 -14.16
N ALA A 332 12.39 10.56 -13.21
CA ALA A 332 10.99 10.37 -12.88
C ALA A 332 10.09 11.15 -13.85
N PRO A 333 8.88 10.64 -14.15
CA PRO A 333 7.86 11.48 -14.77
C PRO A 333 7.56 12.69 -13.88
N GLU A 334 7.17 13.80 -14.51
CA GLU A 334 6.85 15.02 -13.79
C GLU A 334 5.81 14.79 -12.69
N GLY A 335 6.05 15.39 -11.52
CA GLY A 335 5.18 15.29 -10.35
C GLY A 335 5.26 13.96 -9.58
N TRP A 336 6.02 12.96 -10.04
CA TRP A 336 6.11 11.68 -9.31
C TRP A 336 6.95 11.76 -8.05
N ILE A 337 7.98 12.59 -8.06
CA ILE A 337 8.92 12.74 -6.94
C ILE A 337 8.72 14.10 -6.31
N LYS A 338 8.46 14.08 -5.00
CA LYS A 338 8.34 15.28 -4.19
C LYS A 338 9.52 15.33 -3.21
N VAL A 339 10.36 16.35 -3.37
CA VAL A 339 11.47 16.62 -2.46
C VAL A 339 10.93 17.17 -1.14
N ILE A 340 11.42 16.62 -0.03
CA ILE A 340 11.16 17.11 1.32
C ILE A 340 12.17 18.22 1.61
N LYS A 341 11.67 19.38 2.02
CA LYS A 341 12.47 20.59 2.28
C LYS A 341 12.73 20.79 3.76
#